data_AF-A0A7Y2HBQ5-F1
#
_entry.id   AF-A0A7Y2HBQ5-F1
#
_cell.length_a   1.000
_cell.length_b   1.000
_cell.length_c   1.000
_cell.angle_alpha   90.00
_cell.angle_beta   90.00
_cell.angle_gamma   90.00
#
_symmetry.space_group_name_H-M   'P 1'
#
loop_
_entity.id
_entity.type
_entity.pdbx_description
1 polymer ?
#
loop_
_entity_poly.entity_id
_entity_poly.type
_entity_poly.pdbx_seq_one_letter_code
_entity_poly.pdbx_strand_id
1 'polypeptide(L)'
;MPISQTAQVFALVKSLSKSEKRIFRLYVKRLPRNEQGMFLKLFDLMDRQGEINETELYKKLGDITKSQFSNLKRHLYSQILIALRNVQIQKHVDIEIRQQMDFARILYSKGLTLQSLKLLERVEKIAYNNHQDFLHLEIIEFRKLIETRHITRSRSVKDKVQELLDQSTFRNEVVYNISNISNLIIMMHGLYIQIGHIRNDKDRLIITEYFESNLKKIRRSDLTFFEKTYLHQCHVWYHYMLGDFESVEEWSLKWINEFEFAPEMKMIDPDLYMRAYHYGLTALFHLKKADEYSEMIEQFEVFYQANKLKFNQSSKAMSFVYLYLGRLNRLILQGDFIDHRVLIGRVERRLKKFEQYLDPHRHMLFYYKIGWILFGNEDYEKSVDYLN
;
A
#
# COMPACT_ATOMS: atom_id res chain seq x y z
N MET A 1 11.46 15.41 -11.43
CA MET A 1 11.88 16.71 -10.83
C MET A 1 11.68 16.64 -9.32
N PRO A 2 12.56 17.20 -8.49
CA PRO A 2 12.35 17.26 -7.04
C PRO A 2 11.14 18.15 -6.72
N ILE A 3 10.19 17.62 -5.95
CA ILE A 3 9.02 18.38 -5.50
C ILE A 3 9.50 19.48 -4.55
N SER A 4 9.15 20.74 -4.83
CA SER A 4 9.46 21.87 -3.94
C SER A 4 8.96 21.60 -2.52
N GLN A 5 9.74 21.98 -1.51
CA GLN A 5 9.36 21.83 -0.10
C GLN A 5 8.00 22.45 0.20
N THR A 6 7.67 23.59 -0.42
CA THR A 6 6.36 24.25 -0.24
C THR A 6 5.24 23.37 -0.77
N ALA A 7 5.44 22.71 -1.91
CA ALA A 7 4.48 21.79 -2.50
C ALA A 7 4.27 20.55 -1.62
N GLN A 8 5.34 20.03 -1.00
CA GLN A 8 5.23 18.91 -0.06
C GLN A 8 4.40 19.26 1.18
N VAL A 9 4.66 20.41 1.82
CA VAL A 9 3.89 20.82 3.01
C VAL A 9 2.44 21.12 2.63
N PHE A 10 2.22 21.81 1.52
CA PHE A 10 0.87 22.12 1.04
C PHE A 10 0.07 20.85 0.75
N ALA A 11 0.65 19.89 0.02
CA ALA A 11 0.00 18.61 -0.26
C ALA A 11 -0.33 17.84 1.03
N LEU A 12 0.57 17.85 2.01
CA LEU A 12 0.30 17.25 3.32
C LEU A 12 -0.90 17.94 3.97
N VAL A 13 -0.88 19.27 4.16
CA VAL A 13 -1.98 20.05 4.76
C VAL A 13 -3.32 19.78 4.09
N LYS A 14 -3.34 19.68 2.76
CA LYS A 14 -4.55 19.39 1.97
C LYS A 14 -5.05 17.96 2.10
N SER A 15 -4.18 17.00 2.39
CA SER A 15 -4.58 15.61 2.59
C SER A 15 -5.29 15.35 3.92
N LEU A 16 -5.10 16.22 4.93
CA LEU A 16 -5.71 16.05 6.25
C LEU A 16 -7.25 16.17 6.23
N SER A 17 -7.91 15.25 6.92
CA SER A 17 -9.34 15.32 7.27
C SER A 17 -9.63 16.44 8.28
N LYS A 18 -10.91 16.84 8.41
CA LYS A 18 -11.34 17.83 9.42
C LYS A 18 -10.91 17.45 10.84
N SER A 19 -10.99 16.17 11.19
CA SER A 19 -10.53 15.64 12.48
C SER A 19 -9.02 15.77 12.65
N GLU A 20 -8.23 15.41 11.64
CA GLU A 20 -6.76 15.50 11.71
C GLU A 20 -6.29 16.95 11.83
N LYS A 21 -6.91 17.88 11.10
CA LYS A 21 -6.64 19.32 11.23
C LYS A 21 -6.92 19.82 12.64
N ARG A 22 -8.02 19.39 13.25
CA ARG A 22 -8.33 19.74 14.66
C ARG A 22 -7.27 19.19 15.61
N ILE A 23 -6.84 17.95 15.42
CA ILE A 23 -5.82 17.32 16.28
C ILE A 23 -4.49 18.04 16.15
N PHE A 24 -4.06 18.38 14.93
CA PHE A 24 -2.85 19.16 14.72
C PHE A 24 -2.90 20.51 15.45
N ARG A 25 -4.02 21.25 15.34
CA ARG A 25 -4.19 22.52 16.06
C ARG A 25 -4.10 22.36 17.58
N LEU A 26 -4.61 21.25 18.15
CA LEU A 26 -4.47 20.95 19.58
C LEU A 26 -3.03 20.57 19.96
N TYR A 27 -2.34 19.85 19.09
CA TYR A 27 -0.94 19.47 19.28
C TYR A 27 -0.03 20.69 19.32
N VAL A 28 -0.17 21.62 18.38
CA VAL A 28 0.67 22.84 18.32
C VAL A 28 0.55 23.70 19.58
N LYS A 29 -0.63 23.74 20.22
CA LYS A 29 -0.82 24.46 21.49
C LYS A 29 0.05 23.93 22.64
N ARG A 30 0.61 22.73 22.52
CA ARG A 30 1.51 22.11 23.51
C ARG A 30 2.99 22.40 23.25
N LEU A 31 3.34 22.96 22.09
CA LEU A 31 4.72 23.34 21.75
C LEU A 31 5.16 24.59 22.54
N PRO A 32 6.45 24.94 22.62
CA PRO A 32 6.90 26.19 23.24
C PRO A 32 6.24 27.43 22.60
N ARG A 33 5.85 28.43 23.41
CA ARG A 33 5.06 29.62 22.99
C ARG A 33 5.61 30.33 21.75
N ASN A 34 6.93 30.34 21.61
CA ASN A 34 7.72 31.05 20.61
C ASN A 34 7.39 30.60 19.18
N GLU A 35 6.98 29.34 19.00
CA GLU A 35 6.79 28.71 17.69
C GLU A 35 5.31 28.47 17.34
N GLN A 36 4.41 28.49 18.34
CA GLN A 36 2.99 28.14 18.17
C GLN A 36 2.28 29.01 17.13
N GLY A 37 2.45 30.34 17.25
CA GLY A 37 1.71 31.30 16.45
C GLY A 37 2.05 31.22 14.96
N MET A 38 3.35 31.07 14.65
CA MET A 38 3.82 31.00 13.26
C MET A 38 3.43 29.69 12.58
N PHE A 39 3.47 28.55 13.30
CA PHE A 39 3.01 27.27 12.74
C PHE A 39 1.52 27.28 12.45
N LEU A 40 0.68 27.77 13.39
CA LEU A 40 -0.76 27.86 13.17
C LEU A 40 -1.09 28.82 12.03
N LYS A 41 -0.44 29.98 11.98
CA LYS A 41 -0.66 30.97 10.91
C LYS A 41 -0.30 30.39 9.53
N LEU A 42 0.87 29.78 9.37
CA LEU A 42 1.26 29.16 8.10
C LEU A 42 0.33 28.01 7.71
N PHE A 43 -0.02 27.14 8.68
CA PHE A 43 -0.93 26.04 8.46
C PHE A 43 -2.31 26.51 7.97
N ASP A 44 -2.91 27.49 8.64
CA ASP A 44 -4.24 28.00 8.27
C ASP A 44 -4.22 28.75 6.94
N LEU A 45 -3.11 29.44 6.60
CA LEU A 45 -2.94 30.06 5.28
C LEU A 45 -2.91 29.01 4.17
N MET A 46 -2.12 27.93 4.34
CA MET A 46 -2.07 26.81 3.39
C MET A 46 -3.41 26.07 3.31
N ASP A 47 -4.09 25.86 4.44
CA ASP A 47 -5.39 25.18 4.48
C ASP A 47 -6.48 25.92 3.71
N ARG A 48 -6.43 27.26 3.69
CA ARG A 48 -7.41 28.11 2.99
C ARG A 48 -7.15 28.27 1.49
N GLN A 49 -5.89 28.26 1.04
CA GLN A 49 -5.55 28.46 -0.37
C GLN A 49 -6.04 27.30 -1.25
N GLY A 50 -6.68 27.57 -2.39
CA GLY A 50 -7.06 26.51 -3.33
C GLY A 50 -5.84 25.87 -4.00
N GLU A 51 -4.90 26.71 -4.41
CA GLU A 51 -3.67 26.34 -5.10
C GLU A 51 -2.44 26.91 -4.38
N ILE A 52 -1.29 26.30 -4.61
CA ILE A 52 -0.04 26.72 -3.97
C ILE A 52 0.44 28.08 -4.53
N ASN A 53 0.51 29.08 -3.66
CA ASN A 53 1.12 30.38 -3.98
C ASN A 53 2.11 30.79 -2.89
N GLU A 54 3.38 30.47 -3.12
CA GLU A 54 4.45 30.72 -2.15
C GLU A 54 4.69 32.21 -1.88
N THR A 55 4.62 33.04 -2.93
CA THR A 55 4.79 34.49 -2.82
C THR A 55 3.71 35.11 -1.93
N GLU A 56 2.47 34.66 -2.06
CA GLU A 56 1.37 35.10 -1.21
C GLU A 56 1.54 34.63 0.24
N LEU A 57 1.94 33.36 0.45
CA LEU A 57 2.21 32.82 1.78
C LEU A 57 3.28 33.64 2.52
N TYR A 58 4.39 33.95 1.83
CA TYR A 58 5.48 34.73 2.40
C TYR A 58 5.04 36.16 2.76
N LYS A 59 4.30 36.83 1.86
CA LYS A 59 3.75 38.18 2.10
C LYS A 59 2.79 38.22 3.29
N LYS A 60 1.90 37.22 3.43
CA LYS A 60 0.90 37.17 4.51
C LYS A 60 1.49 36.78 5.87
N LEU A 61 2.58 36.03 5.89
CA LEU A 61 3.28 35.71 7.13
C LEU A 61 3.86 36.96 7.78
N GLY A 62 4.51 37.83 6.98
CA GLY A 62 5.13 39.07 7.46
C GLY A 62 6.29 38.83 8.43
N ASP A 63 7.14 39.84 8.63
CA ASP A 63 8.15 39.89 9.70
C ASP A 63 9.09 38.68 9.84
N ILE A 64 9.37 37.97 8.73
CA ILE A 64 10.32 36.86 8.68
C ILE A 64 11.22 36.95 7.45
N THR A 65 12.46 36.52 7.61
CA THR A 65 13.41 36.36 6.51
C THR A 65 13.06 35.14 5.64
N LYS A 66 13.57 35.09 4.41
CA LYS A 66 13.44 33.92 3.53
C LYS A 66 13.97 32.63 4.17
N SER A 67 15.06 32.73 4.94
CA SER A 67 15.65 31.60 5.67
C SER A 67 14.70 31.08 6.75
N GLN A 68 14.16 31.99 7.57
CA GLN A 68 13.16 31.64 8.59
C GLN A 68 11.91 31.02 7.97
N PHE A 69 11.44 31.53 6.82
CA PHE A 69 10.30 30.95 6.11
C PHE A 69 10.57 29.52 5.62
N SER A 70 11.76 29.26 5.06
CA SER A 70 12.18 27.91 4.67
C SER A 70 12.21 26.94 5.85
N ASN A 71 12.81 27.36 6.97
CA ASN A 71 12.83 26.57 8.20
C ASN A 71 11.42 26.34 8.76
N LEU A 72 10.57 27.36 8.76
CA LEU A 72 9.19 27.27 9.22
C LEU A 72 8.40 26.21 8.43
N LYS A 73 8.56 26.16 7.10
CA LYS A 73 7.97 25.11 6.25
C LYS A 73 8.49 23.72 6.65
N ARG A 74 9.81 23.56 6.77
CA ARG A 74 10.44 22.28 7.17
C ARG A 74 9.90 21.78 8.51
N HIS A 75 9.86 22.65 9.50
CA HIS A 75 9.40 22.30 10.83
C HIS A 75 7.90 22.05 10.85
N LEU A 76 7.09 22.86 10.16
CA LEU A 76 5.66 22.63 10.04
C LEU A 76 5.36 21.23 9.50
N TYR A 77 6.05 20.82 8.43
CA TYR A 77 5.93 19.47 7.89
C TYR A 77 6.20 18.39 8.95
N SER A 78 7.33 18.50 9.65
CA SER A 78 7.70 17.56 10.72
C SER A 78 6.67 17.54 11.86
N GLN A 79 6.21 18.71 12.32
CA GLN A 79 5.23 18.82 13.40
C GLN A 79 3.87 18.23 13.01
N ILE A 80 3.44 18.40 11.75
CA ILE A 80 2.22 17.74 11.25
C ILE A 80 2.39 16.22 11.29
N LEU A 81 3.51 15.68 10.81
CA LEU A 81 3.78 14.24 10.85
C LEU A 81 3.81 13.68 12.27
N ILE A 82 4.45 14.38 13.22
CA ILE A 82 4.48 13.97 14.63
C ILE A 82 3.07 13.96 15.23
N ALA A 83 2.27 14.99 14.96
CA ALA A 83 0.89 15.06 15.42
C ALA A 83 0.04 13.91 14.86
N LEU A 84 0.18 13.61 13.55
CA LEU A 84 -0.52 12.52 12.90
C LEU A 84 -0.09 11.16 13.44
N ARG A 85 1.21 10.92 13.63
CA ARG A 85 1.73 9.67 14.22
C ARG A 85 1.03 9.33 15.53
N ASN A 86 0.84 10.31 16.40
CA ASN A 86 0.19 10.10 17.70
C ASN A 86 -1.27 9.62 17.59
N VAL A 87 -1.96 9.97 16.50
CA VAL A 87 -3.34 9.50 16.21
C VAL A 87 -3.32 8.13 15.55
N GLN A 88 -2.31 7.89 14.72
CA GLN A 88 -2.20 6.69 13.89
C GLN A 88 -1.70 5.46 14.66
N ILE A 89 -1.05 5.64 15.83
CA ILE A 89 -0.58 4.53 16.68
C ILE A 89 -1.69 3.49 16.92
N GLN A 90 -2.93 3.91 17.16
CA GLN A 90 -4.05 2.98 17.43
C GLN A 90 -4.64 2.33 16.17
N LYS A 91 -4.24 2.80 14.98
CA LYS A 91 -4.78 2.33 13.69
C LYS A 91 -3.80 1.47 12.92
N HIS A 92 -2.50 1.64 13.18
CA HIS A 92 -1.41 1.01 12.46
C HIS A 92 -0.53 0.25 13.43
N VAL A 93 -0.71 -1.09 13.42
CA VAL A 93 -0.06 -2.00 14.37
C VAL A 93 1.47 -1.96 14.29
N ASP A 94 2.04 -1.69 13.12
CA ASP A 94 3.48 -1.52 12.92
C ASP A 94 4.03 -0.28 13.65
N ILE A 95 3.27 0.82 13.66
CA ILE A 95 3.63 2.03 14.41
C ILE A 95 3.57 1.76 15.91
N GLU A 96 2.54 1.04 16.38
CA GLU A 96 2.44 0.61 17.78
C GLU A 96 3.64 -0.25 18.18
N ILE A 97 3.96 -1.29 17.41
CA ILE A 97 5.08 -2.20 17.67
C ILE A 97 6.39 -1.40 17.77
N ARG A 98 6.69 -0.53 16.79
CA ARG A 98 7.91 0.29 16.81
C ARG A 98 8.00 1.17 18.06
N GLN A 99 6.89 1.80 18.46
CA GLN A 99 6.86 2.60 19.68
C GLN A 99 7.14 1.75 20.93
N GLN A 100 6.55 0.55 21.03
CA GLN A 100 6.82 -0.33 22.17
C GLN A 100 8.27 -0.83 22.17
N MET A 101 8.87 -1.03 21.00
CA MET A 101 10.29 -1.33 20.86
C MET A 101 11.17 -0.15 21.34
N ASP A 102 10.81 1.08 21.01
CA ASP A 102 11.49 2.28 21.54
C ASP A 102 11.44 2.31 23.07
N PHE A 103 10.28 2.03 23.67
CA PHE A 103 10.13 1.93 25.13
C PHE A 103 10.98 0.79 25.71
N ALA A 104 11.03 -0.37 25.04
CA ALA A 104 11.88 -1.48 25.47
C ALA A 104 13.36 -1.11 25.46
N ARG A 105 13.82 -0.36 24.43
CA ARG A 105 15.20 0.16 24.35
C ARG A 105 15.50 1.14 25.48
N ILE A 106 14.57 2.07 25.77
CA ILE A 106 14.71 3.03 26.88
C ILE A 106 14.83 2.27 28.22
N LEU A 107 13.91 1.35 28.51
CA LEU A 107 13.95 0.54 29.74
C LEU A 107 15.27 -0.22 29.87
N TYR A 108 15.73 -0.85 28.79
CA TYR A 108 16.99 -1.57 28.76
C TYR A 108 18.18 -0.66 29.07
N SER A 109 18.26 0.52 28.42
CA SER A 109 19.31 1.51 28.68
C SER A 109 19.32 2.09 30.10
N LYS A 110 18.18 2.03 30.81
CA LYS A 110 18.07 2.40 32.23
C LYS A 110 18.38 1.25 33.19
N GLY A 111 18.82 0.10 32.68
CA GLY A 111 19.10 -1.09 33.49
C GLY A 111 17.85 -1.86 33.93
N LEU A 112 16.66 -1.49 33.44
CA LEU A 112 15.39 -2.15 33.76
C LEU A 112 15.15 -3.37 32.85
N THR A 113 16.11 -4.29 32.84
CA THR A 113 16.20 -5.41 31.87
C THR A 113 14.95 -6.31 31.88
N LEU A 114 14.44 -6.68 33.06
CA LEU A 114 13.25 -7.54 33.16
C LEU A 114 11.98 -6.85 32.64
N GLN A 115 11.87 -5.53 32.81
CA GLN A 115 10.73 -4.77 32.29
C GLN A 115 10.79 -4.67 30.77
N SER A 116 11.99 -4.48 30.22
CA SER A 116 12.24 -4.51 28.77
C SER A 116 11.85 -5.87 28.17
N LEU A 117 12.30 -6.99 28.74
CA LEU A 117 11.94 -8.34 28.27
C LEU A 117 10.43 -8.60 28.32
N LYS A 118 9.77 -8.27 29.43
CA LYS A 118 8.31 -8.42 29.56
C LYS A 118 7.54 -7.59 28.53
N LEU A 119 8.09 -6.44 28.13
CA LEU A 119 7.52 -5.63 27.08
C LEU A 119 7.70 -6.31 25.72
N LEU A 120 8.92 -6.75 25.39
CA LEU A 120 9.23 -7.45 24.14
C LEU A 120 8.38 -8.71 23.94
N GLU A 121 8.21 -9.55 24.98
CA GLU A 121 7.36 -10.75 24.92
C GLU A 121 5.89 -10.44 24.58
N ARG A 122 5.38 -9.30 25.03
CA ARG A 122 4.01 -8.86 24.70
C ARG A 122 3.92 -8.39 23.25
N VAL A 123 4.87 -7.55 22.85
CA VAL A 123 4.91 -6.95 21.51
C VAL A 123 5.14 -8.01 20.44
N GLU A 124 5.90 -9.05 20.75
CA GLU A 124 6.11 -10.20 19.87
C GLU A 124 4.79 -10.88 19.49
N LYS A 125 3.89 -11.10 20.45
CA LYS A 125 2.57 -11.69 20.16
C LYS A 125 1.74 -10.81 19.24
N ILE A 126 1.84 -9.48 19.42
CA ILE A 126 1.17 -8.52 18.53
C ILE A 126 1.76 -8.62 17.13
N ALA A 127 3.09 -8.67 16.99
CA ALA A 127 3.76 -8.79 15.70
C ALA A 127 3.40 -10.10 14.98
N TYR A 128 3.39 -11.22 15.70
CA TYR A 128 3.01 -12.53 15.16
C TYR A 128 1.56 -12.55 14.67
N ASN A 129 0.61 -12.13 15.51
CA ASN A 129 -0.83 -12.15 15.17
C ASN A 129 -1.21 -11.19 14.04
N ASN A 130 -0.37 -10.19 13.74
CA ASN A 130 -0.60 -9.21 12.68
C ASN A 130 0.40 -9.36 11.52
N HIS A 131 1.10 -10.50 11.45
CA HIS A 131 2.00 -10.85 10.35
C HIS A 131 3.03 -9.76 10.04
N GLN A 132 3.61 -9.17 11.09
CA GLN A 132 4.66 -8.15 10.99
C GLN A 132 6.03 -8.81 11.02
N ASP A 133 6.36 -9.63 10.02
CA ASP A 133 7.51 -10.56 10.06
C ASP A 133 8.86 -9.88 10.29
N PHE A 134 9.12 -8.74 9.63
CA PHE A 134 10.37 -7.99 9.84
C PHE A 134 10.49 -7.44 11.26
N LEU A 135 9.39 -6.91 11.82
CA LEU A 135 9.38 -6.39 13.19
C LEU A 135 9.44 -7.54 14.20
N HIS A 136 8.80 -8.67 13.91
CA HIS A 136 8.90 -9.87 14.73
C HIS A 136 10.36 -10.34 14.83
N LEU A 137 11.08 -10.41 13.71
CA LEU A 137 12.50 -10.72 13.71
C LEU A 137 13.30 -9.71 14.54
N GLU A 138 13.06 -8.40 14.38
CA GLU A 138 13.76 -7.37 15.17
C GLU A 138 13.51 -7.52 16.68
N ILE A 139 12.28 -7.85 17.09
CA ILE A 139 11.93 -8.12 18.50
C ILE A 139 12.70 -9.35 19.02
N ILE A 140 12.73 -10.44 18.26
CA ILE A 140 13.45 -11.67 18.64
C ILE A 140 14.95 -11.39 18.78
N GLU A 141 15.56 -10.68 17.82
CA GLU A 141 16.98 -10.33 17.90
C GLU A 141 17.28 -9.40 19.08
N PHE A 142 16.35 -8.51 19.44
CA PHE A 142 16.51 -7.70 20.64
C PHE A 142 16.39 -8.54 21.93
N ARG A 143 15.48 -9.53 21.98
CA ARG A 143 15.43 -10.49 23.10
C ARG A 143 16.75 -11.26 23.22
N LYS A 144 17.28 -11.80 22.11
CA LYS A 144 18.57 -12.52 22.06
C LYS A 144 19.73 -11.67 22.54
N LEU A 145 19.77 -10.39 22.16
CA LEU A 145 20.78 -9.44 22.62
C LEU A 145 20.76 -9.30 24.15
N ILE A 146 19.58 -9.20 24.76
CA ILE A 146 19.45 -9.12 26.22
C ILE A 146 19.89 -10.43 26.88
N GLU A 147 19.41 -11.58 26.40
CA GLU A 147 19.73 -12.91 26.93
C GLU A 147 21.22 -13.28 26.84
N THR A 148 21.93 -12.71 25.87
CA THR A 148 23.38 -12.89 25.69
C THR A 148 24.18 -12.08 26.72
N ARG A 149 23.66 -10.93 27.16
CA ARG A 149 24.37 -9.98 28.03
C ARG A 149 24.02 -10.11 29.51
N HIS A 150 22.89 -10.76 29.84
CA HIS A 150 22.36 -10.84 31.19
C HIS A 150 21.98 -12.29 31.53
N ILE A 151 22.19 -12.69 32.78
CA ILE A 151 21.56 -13.91 33.32
C ILE A 151 20.11 -13.54 33.63
N THR A 152 19.19 -13.91 32.75
CA THR A 152 17.76 -13.65 32.93
C THR A 152 17.08 -14.87 33.57
N ARG A 153 15.87 -14.67 34.10
CA ARG A 153 15.01 -15.77 34.56
C ARG A 153 14.60 -16.73 33.44
N SER A 154 14.74 -16.34 32.17
CA SER A 154 14.43 -17.23 31.03
C SER A 154 15.30 -18.48 31.03
N ARG A 155 16.54 -18.40 31.56
CA ARG A 155 17.44 -19.55 31.69
C ARG A 155 17.02 -20.55 32.77
N SER A 156 16.15 -20.14 33.71
CA SER A 156 15.59 -21.02 34.74
C SER A 156 14.29 -21.72 34.30
N VAL A 157 13.73 -21.33 33.16
CA VAL A 157 12.56 -22.00 32.57
C VAL A 157 13.06 -22.97 31.52
N LYS A 158 12.70 -24.24 31.67
CA LYS A 158 13.08 -25.31 30.73
C LYS A 158 12.67 -24.92 29.30
N ASP A 159 13.54 -25.19 28.34
CA ASP A 159 13.32 -25.04 26.89
C ASP A 159 13.11 -23.61 26.34
N LYS A 160 12.86 -22.60 27.19
CA LYS A 160 12.57 -21.21 26.76
C LYS A 160 13.67 -20.55 25.91
N VAL A 161 14.93 -20.88 26.17
CA VAL A 161 16.06 -20.38 25.34
C VAL A 161 16.09 -21.10 23.99
N GLN A 162 15.83 -22.41 23.97
CA GLN A 162 15.78 -23.18 22.72
C GLN A 162 14.63 -22.70 21.84
N GLU A 163 13.44 -22.49 22.41
CA GLU A 163 12.29 -21.91 21.72
C GLU A 163 12.63 -20.56 21.07
N LEU A 164 13.37 -19.69 21.74
CA LEU A 164 13.81 -18.41 21.18
C LEU A 164 14.75 -18.58 19.98
N LEU A 165 15.64 -19.57 20.01
CA LEU A 165 16.55 -19.88 18.91
C LEU A 165 15.81 -20.48 17.71
N ASP A 166 14.85 -21.37 17.97
CA ASP A 166 14.02 -21.98 16.93
C ASP A 166 13.12 -20.93 16.28
N GLN A 167 12.51 -20.03 17.08
CA GLN A 167 11.75 -18.88 16.61
C GLN A 167 12.61 -17.95 15.74
N SER A 168 13.84 -17.64 16.16
CA SER A 168 14.78 -16.81 15.39
C SER A 168 15.11 -17.47 14.04
N THR A 169 15.39 -18.77 14.04
CA THR A 169 15.70 -19.52 12.81
C THR A 169 14.52 -19.52 11.85
N PHE A 170 13.32 -19.85 12.34
CA PHE A 170 12.10 -19.84 11.55
C PHE A 170 11.79 -18.44 10.99
N ARG A 171 11.89 -17.39 11.82
CA ARG A 171 11.57 -16.02 11.36
C ARG A 171 12.60 -15.48 10.37
N ASN A 172 13.87 -15.85 10.48
CA ASN A 172 14.87 -15.53 9.46
C ASN A 172 14.52 -16.17 8.12
N GLU A 173 14.03 -17.41 8.12
CA GLU A 173 13.59 -18.09 6.89
C GLU A 173 12.40 -17.37 6.23
N VAL A 174 11.38 -17.02 7.01
CA VAL A 174 10.21 -16.26 6.51
C VAL A 174 10.64 -14.91 5.91
N VAL A 175 11.46 -14.14 6.63
CA VAL A 175 11.97 -12.84 6.14
C VAL A 175 12.83 -13.01 4.89
N TYR A 176 13.64 -14.07 4.82
CA TYR A 176 14.43 -14.40 3.63
C TYR A 176 13.53 -14.69 2.43
N ASN A 177 12.50 -15.52 2.60
CA ASN A 177 11.54 -15.83 1.55
C ASN A 177 10.79 -14.58 1.09
N ILE A 178 10.19 -13.80 2.00
CA ILE A 178 9.48 -12.56 1.68
C ILE A 178 10.37 -11.60 0.88
N SER A 179 11.62 -11.41 1.32
CA SER A 179 12.59 -10.56 0.62
C SER A 179 12.85 -11.05 -0.81
N ASN A 180 13.18 -12.33 -0.99
CA ASN A 180 13.45 -12.89 -2.32
C ASN A 180 12.23 -12.85 -3.25
N ILE A 181 11.03 -13.17 -2.73
CA ILE A 181 9.80 -13.12 -3.52
C ILE A 181 9.48 -11.67 -3.91
N SER A 182 9.59 -10.71 -2.97
CA SER A 182 9.34 -9.30 -3.28
C SER A 182 10.32 -8.73 -4.31
N ASN A 183 11.60 -9.14 -4.25
CA ASN A 183 12.59 -8.78 -5.27
C ASN A 183 12.20 -9.33 -6.65
N LEU A 184 11.73 -10.57 -6.71
CA LEU A 184 11.23 -11.18 -7.94
C LEU A 184 10.02 -10.41 -8.50
N ILE A 185 9.04 -10.04 -7.66
CA ILE A 185 7.87 -9.24 -8.08
C ILE A 185 8.30 -7.91 -8.68
N ILE A 186 9.18 -7.16 -7.99
CA ILE A 186 9.62 -5.84 -8.44
C ILE A 186 10.36 -5.95 -9.77
N MET A 187 11.21 -6.96 -9.93
CA MET A 187 11.93 -7.19 -11.16
C MET A 187 10.98 -7.55 -12.32
N MET A 188 10.05 -8.48 -12.10
CA MET A 188 9.07 -8.88 -13.12
C MET A 188 8.20 -7.69 -13.55
N HIS A 189 7.75 -6.88 -12.59
CA HIS A 189 7.01 -5.65 -12.87
C HIS A 189 7.85 -4.64 -13.67
N GLY A 190 9.12 -4.45 -13.30
CA GLY A 190 10.05 -3.58 -14.01
C GLY A 190 10.29 -4.02 -15.45
N LEU A 191 10.49 -5.32 -15.67
CA LEU A 191 10.62 -5.91 -17.00
C LEU A 191 9.35 -5.69 -17.84
N TYR A 192 8.17 -5.96 -17.27
CA TYR A 192 6.91 -5.74 -17.98
C TYR A 192 6.73 -4.29 -18.44
N ILE A 193 7.14 -3.30 -17.63
CA ILE A 193 7.11 -1.89 -18.04
C ILE A 193 8.03 -1.62 -19.24
N GLN A 194 9.16 -2.31 -19.34
CA GLN A 194 10.15 -2.10 -20.40
C GLN A 194 9.78 -2.80 -21.71
N ILE A 195 9.34 -4.06 -21.66
CA ILE A 195 9.13 -4.89 -22.85
C ILE A 195 7.67 -5.19 -23.16
N GLY A 196 6.76 -4.99 -22.19
CA GLY A 196 5.37 -5.42 -22.28
C GLY A 196 5.21 -6.94 -22.24
N HIS A 197 4.23 -7.45 -22.97
CA HIS A 197 4.09 -8.89 -23.19
C HIS A 197 5.23 -9.44 -24.05
N ILE A 198 5.66 -10.66 -23.73
CA ILE A 198 6.76 -11.35 -24.41
C ILE A 198 6.37 -11.62 -25.87
N ARG A 199 7.22 -11.18 -26.81
CA ARG A 199 6.98 -11.28 -28.27
C ARG A 199 7.90 -12.23 -29.02
N ASN A 200 8.96 -12.71 -28.38
CA ASN A 200 9.96 -13.58 -28.99
C ASN A 200 10.48 -14.63 -27.99
N ASP A 201 11.08 -15.70 -28.51
CA ASP A 201 11.54 -16.84 -27.70
C ASP A 201 12.76 -16.51 -26.83
N LYS A 202 13.57 -15.53 -27.24
CA LYS A 202 14.73 -15.09 -26.46
C LYS A 202 14.29 -14.47 -25.13
N ASP A 203 13.32 -13.55 -25.17
CA ASP A 203 12.76 -12.91 -23.98
C ASP A 203 12.03 -13.94 -23.10
N ARG A 204 11.31 -14.89 -23.72
CA ARG A 204 10.68 -16.02 -23.01
C ARG A 204 11.71 -16.83 -22.23
N LEU A 205 12.83 -17.19 -22.85
CA LEU A 205 13.89 -17.98 -22.21
C LEU A 205 14.48 -17.23 -21.02
N ILE A 206 14.88 -15.96 -21.22
CA ILE A 206 15.49 -15.13 -20.17
C ILE A 206 14.56 -15.00 -18.96
N ILE A 207 13.28 -14.70 -19.19
CA ILE A 207 12.31 -14.49 -18.12
C ILE A 207 11.99 -15.81 -17.40
N THR A 208 11.86 -16.90 -18.13
CA THR A 208 11.61 -18.23 -17.55
C THR A 208 12.78 -18.69 -16.70
N GLU A 209 14.01 -18.61 -17.21
CA GLU A 209 15.21 -18.99 -16.46
C GLU A 209 15.37 -18.11 -15.20
N TYR A 210 15.10 -16.81 -15.32
CA TYR A 210 15.13 -15.90 -14.17
C TYR A 210 14.04 -16.24 -13.14
N PHE A 211 12.81 -16.47 -13.57
CA PHE A 211 11.70 -16.83 -12.71
C PHE A 211 11.99 -18.14 -11.96
N GLU A 212 12.36 -19.20 -12.68
CA GLU A 212 12.65 -20.51 -12.10
C GLU A 212 13.86 -20.50 -11.17
N SER A 213 14.95 -19.82 -11.55
CA SER A 213 16.16 -19.75 -10.73
C SER A 213 15.92 -19.03 -9.40
N ASN A 214 15.03 -18.04 -9.36
CA ASN A 214 14.64 -17.38 -8.12
C ASN A 214 13.61 -18.19 -7.32
N LEU A 215 12.67 -18.88 -7.99
CA LEU A 215 11.74 -19.80 -7.31
C LEU A 215 12.46 -20.93 -6.57
N LYS A 216 13.58 -21.43 -7.11
CA LYS A 216 14.41 -22.49 -6.48
C LYS A 216 15.05 -22.04 -5.16
N LYS A 217 15.19 -20.73 -4.92
CA LYS A 217 15.74 -20.19 -3.68
C LYS A 217 14.72 -20.15 -2.54
N ILE A 218 13.43 -20.23 -2.86
CA ILE A 218 12.34 -20.14 -1.88
C ILE A 218 12.25 -21.47 -1.14
N ARG A 219 12.33 -21.41 0.19
CA ARG A 219 12.12 -22.58 1.04
C ARG A 219 10.63 -22.76 1.26
N ARG A 220 10.08 -23.91 0.85
CA ARG A 220 8.63 -24.12 0.74
C ARG A 220 7.99 -24.82 1.94
N SER A 221 8.75 -25.14 2.98
CA SER A 221 8.23 -25.71 4.23
C SER A 221 7.46 -24.63 5.00
N ASP A 222 6.16 -24.85 5.21
CA ASP A 222 5.28 -24.05 6.09
C ASP A 222 5.27 -22.53 5.81
N LEU A 223 5.08 -22.16 4.55
CA LEU A 223 4.92 -20.75 4.14
C LEU A 223 3.80 -20.05 4.91
N THR A 224 4.08 -18.85 5.39
CA THR A 224 3.09 -17.94 6.00
C THR A 224 2.16 -17.32 4.94
N PHE A 225 1.11 -16.63 5.41
CA PHE A 225 0.13 -15.96 4.56
C PHE A 225 0.76 -15.07 3.48
N PHE A 226 1.66 -14.15 3.86
CA PHE A 226 2.27 -13.22 2.90
C PHE A 226 3.21 -13.92 1.93
N GLU A 227 3.94 -14.95 2.38
CA GLU A 227 4.80 -15.74 1.48
C GLU A 227 3.99 -16.44 0.39
N LYS A 228 2.88 -17.10 0.76
CA LYS A 228 1.97 -17.74 -0.20
C LYS A 228 1.37 -16.71 -1.16
N THR A 229 0.87 -15.60 -0.60
CA THR A 229 0.25 -14.52 -1.35
C THR A 229 1.22 -13.92 -2.38
N TYR A 230 2.45 -13.59 -1.96
CA TYR A 230 3.46 -13.05 -2.86
C TYR A 230 3.94 -14.08 -3.88
N LEU A 231 3.99 -15.36 -3.52
CA LEU A 231 4.30 -16.43 -4.48
C LEU A 231 3.22 -16.53 -5.57
N HIS A 232 1.94 -16.48 -5.21
CA HIS A 232 0.84 -16.44 -6.19
C HIS A 232 0.93 -15.18 -7.07
N GLN A 233 1.24 -14.02 -6.49
CA GLN A 233 1.46 -12.79 -7.26
C GLN A 233 2.63 -12.92 -8.25
N CYS A 234 3.74 -13.56 -7.86
CA CYS A 234 4.86 -13.88 -8.75
C CYS A 234 4.42 -14.71 -9.96
N HIS A 235 3.65 -15.78 -9.71
CA HIS A 235 3.11 -16.61 -10.79
C HIS A 235 2.16 -15.83 -11.69
N VAL A 236 1.25 -15.04 -11.13
CA VAL A 236 0.36 -14.14 -11.90
C VAL A 236 1.18 -13.26 -12.83
N TRP A 237 2.22 -12.58 -12.34
CA TRP A 237 3.06 -11.72 -13.16
C TRP A 237 3.78 -12.50 -14.26
N TYR A 238 4.36 -13.66 -13.94
CA TYR A 238 5.05 -14.50 -14.89
C TYR A 238 4.15 -14.94 -16.05
N HIS A 239 3.00 -15.53 -15.74
CA HIS A 239 2.07 -16.00 -16.76
C HIS A 239 1.42 -14.83 -17.53
N TYR A 240 1.18 -13.70 -16.86
CA TYR A 240 0.67 -12.50 -17.50
C TYR A 240 1.65 -11.96 -18.55
N MET A 241 2.95 -11.92 -18.26
CA MET A 241 3.97 -11.53 -19.24
C MET A 241 4.02 -12.48 -20.44
N LEU A 242 3.76 -13.78 -20.23
CA LEU A 242 3.71 -14.78 -21.28
C LEU A 242 2.41 -14.76 -22.11
N GLY A 243 1.39 -14.04 -21.66
CA GLY A 243 0.05 -14.05 -22.26
C GLY A 243 -0.75 -15.32 -21.97
N ASP A 244 -0.32 -16.11 -20.98
CA ASP A 244 -0.99 -17.34 -20.56
C ASP A 244 -2.09 -17.00 -19.54
N PHE A 245 -3.23 -16.54 -20.05
CA PHE A 245 -4.32 -16.05 -19.21
C PHE A 245 -5.05 -17.15 -18.43
N GLU A 246 -4.98 -18.41 -18.87
CA GLU A 246 -5.52 -19.55 -18.10
C GLU A 246 -4.76 -19.72 -16.78
N SER A 247 -3.42 -19.69 -16.83
CA SER A 247 -2.62 -19.72 -15.62
C SER A 247 -2.80 -18.45 -14.77
N VAL A 248 -2.95 -17.27 -15.39
CA VAL A 248 -3.23 -16.03 -14.62
C VAL A 248 -4.53 -16.15 -13.83
N GLU A 249 -5.58 -16.69 -14.44
CA GLU A 249 -6.85 -16.98 -13.76
C GLU A 249 -6.62 -17.92 -12.58
N GLU A 250 -5.98 -19.09 -12.80
CA GLU A 250 -5.72 -20.08 -11.75
C GLU A 250 -4.96 -19.48 -10.56
N TRP A 251 -3.85 -18.79 -10.82
CA TRP A 251 -3.02 -18.21 -9.77
C TRP A 251 -3.66 -17.02 -9.07
N SER A 252 -4.47 -16.24 -9.79
CA SER A 252 -5.25 -15.15 -9.17
C SER A 252 -6.35 -15.68 -8.24
N LEU A 253 -6.99 -16.81 -8.58
CA LEU A 253 -7.98 -17.47 -7.72
C LEU A 253 -7.32 -18.04 -6.47
N LYS A 254 -6.16 -18.70 -6.59
CA LYS A 254 -5.37 -19.14 -5.42
C LYS A 254 -5.03 -17.96 -4.51
N TRP A 255 -4.61 -16.84 -5.09
CA TRP A 255 -4.35 -15.62 -4.33
C TRP A 255 -5.60 -15.10 -3.62
N ILE A 256 -6.74 -14.98 -4.30
CA ILE A 256 -8.02 -14.56 -3.67
C ILE A 256 -8.37 -15.50 -2.51
N ASN A 257 -8.24 -16.82 -2.72
CA ASN A 257 -8.58 -17.84 -1.73
C ASN A 257 -7.72 -17.75 -0.46
N GLU A 258 -6.44 -17.38 -0.54
CA GLU A 258 -5.64 -17.12 0.67
C GLU A 258 -6.30 -16.08 1.59
N PHE A 259 -6.88 -15.01 1.01
CA PHE A 259 -7.63 -14.00 1.77
C PHE A 259 -9.02 -14.48 2.22
N GLU A 260 -9.64 -15.42 1.51
CA GLU A 260 -10.88 -16.04 1.98
C GLU A 260 -10.64 -16.95 3.18
N PHE A 261 -9.50 -17.62 3.26
CA PHE A 261 -9.10 -18.42 4.43
C PHE A 261 -8.65 -17.57 5.62
N ALA A 262 -8.19 -16.34 5.40
CA ALA A 262 -7.81 -15.38 6.44
C ALA A 262 -8.51 -14.01 6.25
N PRO A 263 -9.83 -13.89 6.53
CA PRO A 263 -10.62 -12.71 6.20
C PRO A 263 -10.13 -11.39 6.82
N GLU A 264 -9.45 -11.45 7.97
CA GLU A 264 -8.82 -10.32 8.64
C GLU A 264 -7.78 -9.63 7.74
N MET A 265 -7.10 -10.40 6.87
CA MET A 265 -6.07 -9.89 5.97
C MET A 265 -6.62 -8.92 4.93
N LYS A 266 -7.90 -9.06 4.57
CA LYS A 266 -8.56 -8.17 3.59
C LYS A 266 -8.56 -6.71 4.04
N MET A 267 -8.51 -6.47 5.36
CA MET A 267 -8.43 -5.11 5.92
C MET A 267 -7.02 -4.71 6.35
N ILE A 268 -6.13 -5.67 6.59
CA ILE A 268 -4.70 -5.41 6.81
C ILE A 268 -4.08 -4.89 5.52
N ASP A 269 -4.32 -5.55 4.39
CA ASP A 269 -3.88 -5.10 3.06
C ASP A 269 -5.00 -5.22 2.01
N PRO A 270 -5.95 -4.26 1.99
CA PRO A 270 -7.01 -4.24 0.99
C PRO A 270 -6.46 -4.04 -0.43
N ASP A 271 -5.32 -3.36 -0.59
CA ASP A 271 -4.78 -3.06 -1.92
C ASP A 271 -4.26 -4.33 -2.60
N LEU A 272 -3.62 -5.22 -1.82
CA LEU A 272 -3.18 -6.53 -2.28
C LEU A 272 -4.35 -7.43 -2.64
N TYR A 273 -5.42 -7.45 -1.84
CA TYR A 273 -6.64 -8.21 -2.15
C TYR A 273 -7.33 -7.71 -3.43
N MET A 274 -7.53 -6.39 -3.56
CA MET A 274 -8.15 -5.82 -4.76
C MET A 274 -7.32 -6.04 -6.02
N ARG A 275 -5.99 -6.13 -5.89
CA ARG A 275 -5.10 -6.45 -7.00
C ARG A 275 -5.28 -7.89 -7.48
N ALA A 276 -5.54 -8.84 -6.58
CA ALA A 276 -5.85 -10.22 -6.96
C ALA A 276 -7.09 -10.28 -7.87
N TYR A 277 -8.17 -9.60 -7.47
CA TYR A 277 -9.38 -9.44 -8.30
C TYR A 277 -9.09 -8.76 -9.62
N HIS A 278 -8.27 -7.71 -9.64
CA HIS A 278 -7.92 -7.04 -10.88
C HIS A 278 -7.29 -7.99 -11.89
N TYR A 279 -6.35 -8.84 -11.48
CA TYR A 279 -5.73 -9.82 -12.37
C TYR A 279 -6.68 -10.95 -12.76
N GLY A 280 -7.49 -11.46 -11.83
CA GLY A 280 -8.51 -12.47 -12.16
C GLY A 280 -9.51 -11.96 -13.19
N LEU A 281 -10.06 -10.77 -12.97
CA LEU A 281 -10.93 -10.11 -13.94
C LEU A 281 -10.22 -9.86 -15.27
N THR A 282 -8.95 -9.45 -15.25
CA THR A 282 -8.19 -9.24 -16.49
C THR A 282 -8.04 -10.55 -17.27
N ALA A 283 -7.71 -11.66 -16.59
CA ALA A 283 -7.64 -12.98 -17.23
C ALA A 283 -8.98 -13.41 -17.82
N LEU A 284 -10.06 -13.35 -17.04
CA LEU A 284 -11.41 -13.71 -17.49
C LEU A 284 -11.87 -12.87 -18.70
N PHE A 285 -11.52 -11.58 -18.73
CA PHE A 285 -11.79 -10.70 -19.86
C PHE A 285 -11.06 -11.16 -21.13
N HIS A 286 -9.76 -11.50 -21.03
CA HIS A 286 -8.98 -11.98 -22.17
C HIS A 286 -9.43 -13.36 -22.66
N LEU A 287 -9.88 -14.23 -21.75
CA LEU A 287 -10.45 -15.54 -22.05
C LEU A 287 -11.91 -15.47 -22.53
N LYS A 288 -12.54 -14.30 -22.48
CA LYS A 288 -13.95 -14.05 -22.84
C LYS A 288 -14.95 -14.89 -22.03
N LYS A 289 -14.62 -15.20 -20.78
CA LYS A 289 -15.45 -15.95 -19.82
C LYS A 289 -16.45 -15.02 -19.12
N ALA A 290 -17.57 -14.73 -19.79
CA ALA A 290 -18.50 -13.66 -19.38
C ALA A 290 -19.26 -13.94 -18.08
N ASP A 291 -19.65 -15.18 -17.85
CA ASP A 291 -20.43 -15.58 -16.67
C ASP A 291 -19.53 -15.53 -15.42
N GLU A 292 -18.37 -16.16 -15.48
CA GLU A 292 -17.38 -16.14 -14.38
C GLU A 292 -16.87 -14.72 -14.10
N TYR A 293 -16.71 -13.90 -15.14
CA TYR A 293 -16.37 -12.48 -14.99
C TYR A 293 -17.42 -11.74 -14.15
N SER A 294 -18.70 -11.99 -14.45
CA SER A 294 -19.84 -11.34 -13.79
C SER A 294 -19.91 -11.74 -12.31
N GLU A 295 -19.70 -13.02 -12.00
CA GLU A 295 -19.64 -13.50 -10.62
C GLU A 295 -18.47 -12.86 -9.85
N MET A 296 -17.26 -12.87 -10.43
CA MET A 296 -16.07 -12.35 -9.75
C MET A 296 -16.16 -10.84 -9.51
N ILE A 297 -16.70 -10.06 -10.45
CA ILE A 297 -16.82 -8.61 -10.26
C ILE A 297 -17.91 -8.27 -9.24
N GLU A 298 -18.98 -9.06 -9.13
CA GLU A 298 -19.99 -8.89 -8.08
C GLU A 298 -19.40 -9.12 -6.69
N GLN A 299 -18.58 -10.15 -6.51
CA GLN A 299 -17.85 -10.38 -5.26
C GLN A 299 -16.95 -9.19 -4.90
N PHE A 300 -16.23 -8.65 -5.89
CA PHE A 300 -15.41 -7.44 -5.69
C PHE A 300 -16.27 -6.22 -5.32
N GLU A 301 -17.44 -6.06 -5.94
CA GLU A 301 -18.38 -4.99 -5.61
C GLU A 301 -18.90 -5.08 -4.18
N VAL A 302 -19.26 -6.29 -3.72
CA VAL A 302 -19.69 -6.53 -2.33
C VAL A 302 -18.60 -6.11 -1.35
N PHE A 303 -17.36 -6.55 -1.57
CA PHE A 303 -16.22 -6.13 -0.75
C PHE A 303 -16.03 -4.61 -0.74
N TYR A 304 -16.08 -3.99 -1.92
CA TYR A 304 -15.95 -2.54 -2.06
C TYR A 304 -17.03 -1.78 -1.30
N GLN A 305 -18.31 -2.16 -1.44
CA GLN A 305 -19.40 -1.44 -0.78
C GLN A 305 -19.32 -1.53 0.73
N ALA A 306 -18.95 -2.70 1.26
CA ALA A 306 -18.79 -2.92 2.69
C ALA A 306 -17.64 -2.11 3.30
N ASN A 307 -16.56 -1.84 2.54
CA ASN A 307 -15.31 -1.32 3.11
C ASN A 307 -14.85 0.06 2.59
N LYS A 308 -15.46 0.61 1.54
CA LYS A 308 -15.06 1.90 0.90
C LYS A 308 -14.86 3.08 1.87
N LEU A 309 -15.58 3.11 2.99
CA LEU A 309 -15.48 4.17 3.99
C LEU A 309 -14.24 4.02 4.89
N LYS A 310 -13.76 2.79 5.09
CA LYS A 310 -12.60 2.45 5.92
C LYS A 310 -11.28 2.62 5.17
N PHE A 311 -11.30 2.62 3.84
CA PHE A 311 -10.12 2.78 3.00
C PHE A 311 -9.39 4.11 3.25
N ASN A 312 -8.06 4.03 3.28
CA ASN A 312 -7.20 5.20 3.21
C ASN A 312 -7.27 5.83 1.80
N GLN A 313 -6.56 6.94 1.57
CA GLN A 313 -6.64 7.63 0.27
C GLN A 313 -6.05 6.81 -0.89
N SER A 314 -4.97 6.07 -0.65
CA SER A 314 -4.36 5.16 -1.65
C SER A 314 -5.36 4.08 -2.04
N SER A 315 -5.93 3.37 -1.07
CA SER A 315 -6.90 2.30 -1.30
C SER A 315 -8.18 2.81 -1.97
N LYS A 316 -8.59 4.06 -1.72
CA LYS A 316 -9.70 4.71 -2.44
C LYS A 316 -9.39 4.95 -3.91
N ALA A 317 -8.17 5.40 -4.22
CA ALA A 317 -7.74 5.58 -5.61
C ALA A 317 -7.59 4.21 -6.31
N MET A 318 -7.01 3.23 -5.64
CA MET A 318 -6.80 1.88 -6.18
C MET A 318 -8.13 1.15 -6.44
N SER A 319 -9.05 1.17 -5.47
CA SER A 319 -10.39 0.61 -5.65
C SER A 319 -11.15 1.28 -6.79
N PHE A 320 -10.98 2.59 -6.99
CA PHE A 320 -11.54 3.27 -8.16
C PHE A 320 -10.97 2.69 -9.45
N VAL A 321 -9.63 2.58 -9.58
CA VAL A 321 -8.99 2.08 -10.79
C VAL A 321 -9.44 0.65 -11.11
N TYR A 322 -9.25 -0.28 -10.17
CA TYR A 322 -9.52 -1.69 -10.42
C TYR A 322 -11.01 -1.97 -10.64
N LEU A 323 -11.89 -1.41 -9.80
CA LEU A 323 -13.32 -1.70 -9.93
C LEU A 323 -13.94 -1.05 -11.16
N TYR A 324 -13.57 0.20 -11.49
CA TYR A 324 -14.20 0.88 -12.62
C TYR A 324 -13.64 0.41 -13.96
N LEU A 325 -12.36 0.04 -14.05
CA LEU A 325 -11.86 -0.68 -15.23
C LEU A 325 -12.59 -2.03 -15.38
N GLY A 326 -12.82 -2.74 -14.27
CA GLY A 326 -13.61 -3.97 -14.28
C GLY A 326 -15.03 -3.75 -14.82
N ARG A 327 -15.72 -2.70 -14.34
CA ARG A 327 -17.07 -2.37 -14.80
C ARG A 327 -17.14 -2.04 -16.28
N LEU A 328 -16.15 -1.29 -16.79
CA LEU A 328 -16.07 -0.98 -18.22
C LEU A 328 -15.81 -2.26 -19.03
N ASN A 329 -14.90 -3.12 -18.56
CA ASN A 329 -14.66 -4.43 -19.19
C ASN A 329 -15.91 -5.33 -19.18
N ARG A 330 -16.74 -5.30 -18.13
CA ARG A 330 -18.02 -6.03 -18.10
C ARG A 330 -18.94 -5.59 -19.23
N LEU A 331 -19.13 -4.27 -19.43
CA LEU A 331 -19.95 -3.74 -20.52
C LEU A 331 -19.43 -4.20 -21.89
N ILE A 332 -18.11 -4.11 -22.09
CA ILE A 332 -17.46 -4.55 -23.34
C ILE A 332 -17.70 -6.04 -23.58
N LEU A 333 -17.59 -6.86 -22.53
CA LEU A 333 -17.70 -8.32 -22.64
C LEU A 333 -19.15 -8.78 -22.89
N GLN A 334 -20.12 -8.11 -22.28
CA GLN A 334 -21.55 -8.41 -22.45
C GLN A 334 -22.12 -7.83 -23.75
N GLY A 335 -21.48 -6.81 -24.33
CA GLY A 335 -22.02 -6.07 -25.48
C GLY A 335 -23.26 -5.23 -25.14
N ASP A 336 -23.66 -5.19 -23.87
CA ASP A 336 -24.75 -4.35 -23.38
C ASP A 336 -24.20 -2.98 -23.01
N PHE A 337 -24.53 -2.00 -23.84
CA PHE A 337 -24.13 -0.62 -23.63
C PHE A 337 -25.29 0.27 -23.16
N ILE A 338 -26.48 -0.24 -22.84
CA ILE A 338 -27.67 0.58 -22.61
C ILE A 338 -27.43 1.67 -21.53
N ASP A 339 -26.61 1.38 -20.51
CA ASP A 339 -26.29 2.31 -19.41
C ASP A 339 -24.86 2.91 -19.44
N HIS A 340 -24.16 2.86 -20.59
CA HIS A 340 -22.75 3.29 -20.70
C HIS A 340 -22.53 4.76 -20.26
N ARG A 341 -23.45 5.66 -20.61
CA ARG A 341 -23.33 7.11 -20.33
C ARG A 341 -23.24 7.42 -18.84
N VAL A 342 -24.02 6.72 -18.02
CA VAL A 342 -24.04 6.93 -16.55
C VAL A 342 -22.72 6.47 -15.94
N LEU A 343 -22.17 5.35 -16.42
CA LEU A 343 -20.88 4.84 -15.96
C LEU A 343 -19.74 5.76 -16.38
N ILE A 344 -19.68 6.16 -17.67
CA ILE A 344 -18.64 7.06 -18.20
C ILE A 344 -18.62 8.39 -17.42
N GLY A 345 -19.77 9.06 -17.28
CA GLY A 345 -19.84 10.32 -16.53
C GLY A 345 -19.51 10.16 -15.03
N ARG A 346 -19.58 8.94 -14.47
CA ARG A 346 -19.09 8.64 -13.12
C ARG A 346 -17.57 8.42 -13.11
N VAL A 347 -17.02 7.78 -14.13
CA VAL A 347 -15.56 7.59 -14.30
C VAL A 347 -14.88 8.94 -14.42
N GLU A 348 -15.33 9.82 -15.30
CA GLU A 348 -14.71 11.15 -15.53
C GLU A 348 -14.65 12.01 -14.27
N ARG A 349 -15.77 12.09 -13.53
CA ARG A 349 -15.82 12.80 -12.25
C ARG A 349 -14.84 12.23 -11.23
N ARG A 350 -14.62 10.91 -11.25
CA ARG A 350 -13.69 10.23 -10.33
C ARG A 350 -12.24 10.35 -10.79
N LEU A 351 -11.96 10.35 -12.10
CA LEU A 351 -10.64 10.66 -12.67
C LEU A 351 -10.18 12.03 -12.18
N LYS A 352 -11.02 13.08 -12.37
CA LYS A 352 -10.72 14.43 -11.87
C LYS A 352 -10.51 14.47 -10.36
N LYS A 353 -11.28 13.69 -9.59
CA LYS A 353 -11.14 13.62 -8.12
C LYS A 353 -9.82 12.98 -7.68
N PHE A 354 -9.35 11.97 -8.40
CA PHE A 354 -8.17 11.18 -8.04
C PHE A 354 -6.93 11.52 -8.88
N GLU A 355 -7.00 12.53 -9.74
CA GLU A 355 -5.95 12.93 -10.70
C GLU A 355 -4.55 13.00 -10.05
N GLN A 356 -4.42 13.66 -8.90
CA GLN A 356 -3.16 13.78 -8.16
C GLN A 356 -2.60 12.45 -7.58
N TYR A 357 -3.41 11.40 -7.55
CA TYR A 357 -3.06 10.08 -7.01
C TYR A 357 -2.91 9.00 -8.11
N LEU A 358 -3.15 9.35 -9.37
CA LEU A 358 -3.14 8.42 -10.49
C LEU A 358 -2.00 8.77 -11.45
N ASP A 359 -1.28 7.75 -11.90
CA ASP A 359 -0.30 7.93 -12.96
C ASP A 359 -0.98 8.17 -14.33
N PRO A 360 -0.28 8.79 -15.30
CA PRO A 360 -0.84 9.03 -16.64
C PRO A 360 -1.25 7.76 -17.37
N HIS A 361 -0.57 6.62 -17.13
CA HIS A 361 -0.90 5.36 -17.81
C HIS A 361 -2.28 4.85 -17.38
N ARG A 362 -2.66 5.01 -16.10
CA ARG A 362 -4.03 4.69 -15.65
C ARG A 362 -5.10 5.53 -16.33
N HIS A 363 -4.83 6.81 -16.60
CA HIS A 363 -5.78 7.67 -17.34
C HIS A 363 -5.99 7.15 -18.76
N MET A 364 -4.89 6.81 -19.44
CA MET A 364 -4.91 6.22 -20.78
C MET A 364 -5.76 4.95 -20.84
N LEU A 365 -5.64 4.05 -19.84
CA LEU A 365 -6.45 2.83 -19.79
C LEU A 365 -7.95 3.13 -19.73
N PHE A 366 -8.36 4.13 -18.96
CA PHE A 366 -9.77 4.54 -18.90
C PHE A 366 -10.24 5.12 -20.23
N TYR A 367 -9.49 6.07 -20.80
CA TYR A 367 -9.87 6.70 -22.07
C TYR A 367 -9.92 5.71 -23.22
N TYR A 368 -8.97 4.77 -23.28
CA TYR A 368 -9.00 3.68 -24.25
C TYR A 368 -10.28 2.84 -24.15
N LYS A 369 -10.67 2.45 -22.92
CA LYS A 369 -11.90 1.65 -22.71
C LYS A 369 -13.16 2.45 -23.01
N ILE A 370 -13.19 3.74 -22.66
CA ILE A 370 -14.31 4.63 -22.99
C ILE A 370 -14.45 4.79 -24.51
N GLY A 371 -13.34 5.02 -25.22
CA GLY A 371 -13.33 5.08 -26.69
C GLY A 371 -13.91 3.82 -27.32
N TRP A 372 -13.47 2.63 -26.90
CA TRP A 372 -14.02 1.36 -27.37
C TRP A 372 -15.52 1.20 -27.12
N ILE A 373 -16.01 1.62 -25.96
CA ILE A 373 -17.44 1.58 -25.64
C ILE A 373 -18.22 2.55 -26.54
N LEU A 374 -17.73 3.77 -26.74
CA LEU A 374 -18.37 4.76 -27.61
C LEU A 374 -18.39 4.30 -29.07
N PHE A 375 -17.29 3.71 -29.53
CA PHE A 375 -17.22 3.09 -30.85
C PHE A 375 -18.27 1.98 -31.02
N GLY A 376 -18.43 1.11 -30.01
CA GLY A 376 -19.46 0.06 -30.00
C GLY A 376 -20.90 0.59 -29.96
N ASN A 377 -21.11 1.85 -29.57
CA ASN A 377 -22.39 2.56 -29.60
C ASN A 377 -22.56 3.47 -30.83
N GLU A 378 -21.68 3.38 -31.82
CA GLU A 378 -21.70 4.20 -33.04
C GLU A 378 -21.48 5.71 -32.78
N ASP A 379 -21.02 6.11 -31.59
CA ASP A 379 -20.61 7.49 -31.26
C ASP A 379 -19.14 7.70 -31.65
N TYR A 380 -18.87 7.63 -32.96
CA TYR A 380 -17.51 7.62 -33.51
C TYR A 380 -16.76 8.93 -33.27
N GLU A 381 -17.44 10.07 -33.32
CA GLU A 381 -16.83 11.39 -33.11
C GLU A 381 -16.24 11.48 -31.70
N LYS A 382 -17.04 11.21 -30.67
CA LYS A 382 -16.53 11.21 -29.29
C LYS A 382 -15.52 10.09 -29.07
N SER A 383 -15.67 8.93 -29.70
CA SER A 383 -14.67 7.87 -29.60
C SER A 383 -13.29 8.36 -30.04
N VAL A 384 -13.21 9.15 -31.12
CA VAL A 384 -11.94 9.72 -31.61
C VAL A 384 -11.36 10.71 -30.60
N ASP A 385 -12.20 11.51 -29.94
CA ASP A 385 -11.76 12.47 -28.92
C ASP A 385 -11.13 11.79 -27.69
N TYR A 386 -11.58 10.60 -27.28
CA TYR A 386 -10.96 9.87 -26.17
C TYR A 386 -9.70 9.08 -26.57
N LEU A 387 -9.49 8.81 -27.86
CA LEU A 387 -8.36 8.01 -28.36
C LEU A 387 -7.16 8.85 -28.79
N ASN A 388 -7.32 10.18 -28.91
CA ASN A 388 -6.27 11.15 -29.21
C ASN A 388 -6.03 12.09 -28.02
#